data_AF-A0A7G5BZ57-F1
#
_entry.id   AF-A0A7G5BZ57-F1
#
_cell.length_a   1.000
_cell.length_b   1.000
_cell.length_c   1.000
_cell.angle_alpha   90.00
_cell.angle_beta   90.00
_cell.angle_gamma   90.00
#
_symmetry.space_group_name_H-M   'P 1'
#
loop_
_entity.id
_entity.type
_entity.pdbx_description
1 polymer ?
#
loop_
_entity_poly.entity_id
_entity_poly.type
_entity_poly.pdbx_seq_one_letter_code
_entity_poly.pdbx_strand_id
1 'polypeptide(L)'
;MLSSSILPRRVWLLLGYAVAAAALFSAPLYLNDFRLNLLAKCLAFAIVALGLDLLWGYTGILSLGHGVFFGLGAYAMAMHLKLVSSGSRVPDFMDWMGLTKLPWFWEPFKSFAFAAFMGILIPACLALVLGFFTFRNRIRGVYFTILTQALVIITVTLFVGQQAYTGGTNGLTGFTKMFGYSLKSDTAKTMVYLATVVVLIVAFLLCRYLVKSRFGKVLRAIRDGENRTRFLGYDPASYQMTAFAVSAGLAGIAGMLFVLHVGIISPTMMAIVPSIEMVLLVAIGGRGTLVGAVIGAVIMTQAKSELSASYPDFWLFLLGALFIVVTVFLPGGIVGLVRQLRQTIIRRRSANEINLNTVVPESNGVV
;
A
#
# COMPACT_ATOMS: atom_id res chain seq x y z
N MET A 1 15.58 44.96 7.83
CA MET A 1 14.28 44.56 8.39
C MET A 1 13.35 44.12 7.25
N LEU A 2 13.36 42.84 6.88
CA LEU A 2 12.36 42.25 5.99
C LEU A 2 11.82 41.02 6.71
N SER A 3 10.61 41.18 7.25
CA SER A 3 9.89 40.21 8.05
C SER A 3 9.75 38.88 7.31
N SER A 4 10.41 37.87 7.82
CA SER A 4 10.28 36.46 7.43
C SER A 4 8.83 36.02 7.54
N SER A 5 8.24 35.56 6.44
CA SER A 5 6.83 35.16 6.32
C SER A 5 6.46 33.93 7.19
N ILE A 6 6.18 34.18 8.48
CA ILE A 6 4.88 34.13 9.20
C ILE A 6 4.06 32.82 9.26
N LEU A 7 4.37 31.72 8.57
CA LEU A 7 3.56 30.48 8.72
C LEU A 7 4.25 29.37 9.53
N PRO A 8 3.60 28.83 10.59
CA PRO A 8 4.16 27.73 11.35
C PRO A 8 4.34 26.51 10.44
N ARG A 9 5.41 25.74 10.64
CA ARG A 9 5.78 24.56 9.83
C ARG A 9 4.63 23.56 9.57
N ARG A 10 3.64 23.52 10.46
CA ARG A 10 2.42 22.72 10.29
C ARG A 10 1.56 23.19 9.10
N VAL A 11 1.42 24.49 8.90
CA VAL A 11 0.64 25.08 7.80
C VAL A 11 1.26 24.75 6.45
N TRP A 12 2.58 24.85 6.32
CA TRP A 12 3.30 24.42 5.10
C TRP A 12 3.11 22.94 4.77
N LEU A 13 3.06 22.06 5.77
CA LEU A 13 2.77 20.64 5.55
C LEU A 13 1.32 20.40 5.12
N LEU A 14 0.37 21.13 5.70
CA LEU A 14 -1.05 21.04 5.33
C LEU A 14 -1.28 21.58 3.91
N LEU A 15 -0.65 22.69 3.55
CA LEU A 15 -0.63 23.22 2.19
C LEU A 15 -0.05 22.20 1.21
N GLY A 16 1.07 21.56 1.53
CA GLY A 16 1.64 20.50 0.69
C GLY A 16 0.67 19.33 0.48
N TYR A 17 -0.05 18.89 1.52
CA TYR A 17 -1.07 17.85 1.38
C TYR A 17 -2.27 18.32 0.55
N ALA A 18 -2.72 19.57 0.74
CA ALA A 18 -3.83 20.14 -0.02
C ALA A 18 -3.49 20.26 -1.51
N VAL A 19 -2.29 20.72 -1.84
CA VAL A 19 -1.80 20.79 -3.23
C VAL A 19 -1.70 19.40 -3.85
N ALA A 20 -1.15 18.42 -3.13
CA ALA A 20 -1.07 17.03 -3.61
C ALA A 20 -2.46 16.43 -3.84
N ALA A 21 -3.42 16.66 -2.93
CA ALA A 21 -4.80 16.22 -3.11
C ALA A 21 -5.45 16.91 -4.32
N ALA A 22 -5.32 18.23 -4.44
CA ALA A 22 -5.86 18.99 -5.57
C ALA A 22 -5.28 18.51 -6.92
N ALA A 23 -3.99 18.19 -6.97
CA ALA A 23 -3.36 17.61 -8.15
C ALA A 23 -3.96 16.23 -8.51
N LEU A 24 -4.21 15.37 -7.52
CA LEU A 24 -4.86 14.08 -7.77
C LEU A 24 -6.32 14.24 -8.20
N PHE A 25 -7.10 15.13 -7.58
CA PHE A 25 -8.49 15.37 -7.97
C PHE A 25 -8.64 15.99 -9.36
N SER A 26 -7.68 16.81 -9.79
CA SER A 26 -7.69 17.45 -11.10
C SER A 26 -7.07 16.60 -12.23
N ALA A 27 -6.41 15.48 -11.89
CA ALA A 27 -5.75 14.61 -12.86
C ALA A 27 -6.64 14.15 -14.04
N PRO A 28 -7.92 13.79 -13.86
CA PRO A 28 -8.80 13.40 -14.98
C PRO A 28 -9.02 14.48 -16.03
N LEU A 29 -8.76 15.76 -15.71
CA LEU A 29 -8.93 16.87 -16.64
C LEU A 29 -7.79 16.96 -17.66
N TYR A 30 -6.64 16.36 -17.36
CA TYR A 30 -5.42 16.51 -18.15
C TYR A 30 -4.84 15.19 -18.67
N LEU A 31 -5.22 14.06 -18.06
CA LEU A 31 -4.69 12.75 -18.41
C LEU A 31 -5.63 12.00 -19.37
N ASN A 32 -5.03 11.29 -20.33
CA ASN A 32 -5.76 10.32 -21.14
C ASN A 32 -6.10 9.05 -20.33
N ASP A 33 -7.01 8.24 -20.86
CA ASP A 33 -7.48 6.99 -20.23
C ASP A 33 -6.36 6.07 -19.75
N PHE A 34 -5.35 5.86 -20.58
CA PHE A 34 -4.23 4.98 -20.26
C PHE A 34 -3.45 5.49 -19.05
N ARG A 35 -3.07 6.78 -19.04
CA ARG A 35 -2.34 7.40 -17.93
C ARG A 35 -3.19 7.51 -16.68
N LEU A 36 -4.50 7.74 -16.83
CA LEU A 36 -5.42 7.79 -15.69
C LEU A 36 -5.53 6.42 -15.02
N ASN A 37 -5.67 5.34 -15.80
CA ASN A 37 -5.71 3.97 -15.28
C ASN A 37 -4.38 3.57 -14.63
N LEU A 38 -3.24 3.91 -15.26
CA LEU A 38 -1.92 3.67 -14.70
C LEU A 38 -1.73 4.41 -13.36
N LEU A 39 -2.13 5.68 -13.29
CA LEU A 39 -2.09 6.45 -12.05
C LEU A 39 -3.00 5.79 -11.00
N ALA A 40 -4.21 5.37 -11.36
CA ALA A 40 -5.12 4.69 -10.45
C ALA A 40 -4.52 3.40 -9.87
N LYS A 41 -3.84 2.61 -10.70
CA LYS A 41 -3.06 1.43 -10.28
C LYS A 41 -1.94 1.81 -9.30
N CYS A 42 -1.21 2.89 -9.56
CA CYS A 42 -0.22 3.43 -8.63
C CYS A 42 -0.83 3.80 -7.28
N LEU A 43 -2.02 4.44 -7.27
CA LEU A 43 -2.71 4.81 -6.03
C LEU A 43 -3.20 3.58 -5.25
N ALA A 44 -3.71 2.56 -5.93
CA ALA A 44 -4.07 1.29 -5.28
C ALA A 44 -2.85 0.66 -4.60
N PHE A 45 -1.71 0.58 -5.29
CA PHE A 45 -0.47 0.09 -4.68
C PHE A 45 0.06 0.99 -3.55
N ALA A 46 -0.20 2.30 -3.61
CA ALA A 46 0.13 3.22 -2.51
C ALA A 46 -0.68 2.90 -1.24
N ILE A 47 -1.94 2.46 -1.35
CA ILE A 47 -2.75 2.01 -0.21
C ILE A 47 -2.13 0.75 0.41
N VAL A 48 -1.70 -0.22 -0.40
CA VAL A 48 -0.96 -1.40 0.08
C VAL A 48 0.32 -0.98 0.79
N ALA A 49 1.10 -0.08 0.17
CA ALA A 49 2.36 0.40 0.73
C ALA A 49 2.15 1.11 2.07
N LEU A 50 1.05 1.84 2.27
CA LEU A 50 0.71 2.44 3.56
C LEU A 50 0.42 1.41 4.64
N GLY A 51 -0.32 0.34 4.32
CA GLY A 51 -0.56 -0.76 5.25
C GLY A 51 0.76 -1.46 5.61
N LEU A 52 1.53 -1.82 4.59
CA LEU A 52 2.80 -2.51 4.79
C LEU A 52 3.83 -1.63 5.53
N ASP A 53 3.87 -0.31 5.31
CA ASP A 53 4.70 0.61 6.08
C ASP A 53 4.24 0.74 7.53
N LEU A 54 2.92 0.68 7.79
CA LEU A 54 2.38 0.61 9.16
C LEU A 54 2.93 -0.63 9.89
N LEU A 55 2.92 -1.79 9.24
CA LEU A 55 3.43 -3.03 9.83
C LEU A 55 4.97 -3.02 9.87
N TRP A 56 5.64 -3.00 8.74
CA TRP A 56 7.09 -3.15 8.66
C TRP A 56 7.85 -1.92 9.14
N GLY A 57 7.43 -0.74 8.70
CA GLY A 57 8.08 0.52 9.02
C GLY A 57 7.97 0.90 10.49
N TYR A 58 6.79 0.78 11.09
CA TYR A 58 6.56 1.20 12.47
C TYR A 58 6.67 0.08 13.51
N THR A 59 6.36 -1.18 13.18
CA THR A 59 6.47 -2.31 14.14
C THR A 59 7.75 -3.13 13.97
N GLY A 60 8.42 -3.04 12.82
CA GLY A 60 9.61 -3.82 12.50
C GLY A 60 9.35 -5.20 11.92
N ILE A 61 8.08 -5.58 11.73
CA ILE A 61 7.69 -6.90 11.25
C ILE A 61 7.49 -6.89 9.74
N LEU A 62 8.28 -7.66 9.01
CA LEU A 62 8.14 -7.82 7.56
C LEU A 62 7.18 -8.97 7.24
N SER A 63 6.17 -8.72 6.41
CA SER A 63 5.30 -9.77 5.87
C SER A 63 5.46 -9.86 4.36
N LEU A 64 5.83 -11.05 3.88
CA LEU A 64 5.86 -11.40 2.46
C LEU A 64 4.57 -12.11 2.02
N GLY A 65 3.49 -11.97 2.78
CA GLY A 65 2.16 -12.49 2.45
C GLY A 65 1.12 -11.43 2.09
N HIS A 66 1.51 -10.17 1.90
CA HIS A 66 0.55 -9.09 1.60
C HIS A 66 -0.22 -9.29 0.29
N GLY A 67 0.34 -10.03 -0.67
CA GLY A 67 -0.36 -10.44 -1.88
C GLY A 67 -1.63 -11.24 -1.60
N VAL A 68 -1.66 -12.07 -0.55
CA VAL A 68 -2.88 -12.81 -0.16
C VAL A 68 -3.96 -11.86 0.30
N PHE A 69 -3.64 -10.92 1.19
CA PHE A 69 -4.63 -9.97 1.70
C PHE A 69 -5.18 -9.07 0.60
N PHE A 70 -4.28 -8.59 -0.27
CA PHE A 70 -4.64 -7.87 -1.48
C PHE A 70 -5.56 -8.69 -2.39
N GLY A 71 -5.17 -9.93 -2.68
CA GLY A 71 -5.93 -10.84 -3.51
C GLY A 71 -7.31 -11.15 -2.94
N LEU A 72 -7.43 -11.46 -1.66
CA LEU A 72 -8.72 -11.78 -1.03
C LEU A 72 -9.70 -10.61 -1.13
N GLY A 73 -9.24 -9.37 -0.93
CA GLY A 73 -10.06 -8.18 -1.18
C GLY A 73 -10.43 -8.02 -2.65
N ALA A 74 -9.47 -8.19 -3.56
CA ALA A 74 -9.70 -8.19 -5.00
C ALA A 74 -10.75 -9.22 -5.44
N TYR A 75 -10.69 -10.45 -4.91
CA TYR A 75 -11.64 -11.51 -5.19
C TYR A 75 -13.04 -11.18 -4.66
N ALA A 76 -13.17 -10.61 -3.45
CA ALA A 76 -14.46 -10.19 -2.94
C ALA A 76 -15.17 -9.19 -3.88
N MET A 77 -14.43 -8.20 -4.40
CA MET A 77 -14.98 -7.26 -5.40
C MET A 77 -15.22 -7.94 -6.75
N ALA A 78 -14.29 -8.79 -7.22
CA ALA A 78 -14.42 -9.49 -8.48
C ALA A 78 -15.64 -10.43 -8.52
N MET A 79 -15.94 -11.11 -7.42
CA MET A 79 -17.16 -11.92 -7.27
C MET A 79 -18.41 -11.09 -7.50
N HIS A 80 -18.48 -9.90 -6.88
CA HIS A 80 -19.60 -8.97 -7.10
C HIS A 80 -19.69 -8.52 -8.56
N LEU A 81 -18.59 -8.03 -9.14
CA LEU A 81 -18.56 -7.57 -10.53
C LEU A 81 -18.93 -8.67 -11.51
N LYS A 82 -18.49 -9.91 -11.26
CA LYS A 82 -18.79 -11.05 -12.11
C LYS A 82 -20.27 -11.41 -12.06
N LEU A 83 -20.89 -11.41 -10.88
CA LEU A 83 -22.33 -11.64 -10.71
C LEU A 83 -23.14 -10.56 -11.42
N VAL A 84 -22.79 -9.28 -11.23
CA VAL A 84 -23.45 -8.15 -11.91
C VAL A 84 -23.32 -8.25 -13.43
N SER A 85 -22.16 -8.70 -13.92
CA SER A 85 -21.90 -8.85 -15.37
C SER A 85 -22.60 -10.07 -15.97
N SER A 86 -22.86 -11.12 -15.18
CA SER A 86 -23.51 -12.36 -15.63
C SER A 86 -25.05 -12.27 -15.58
N GLY A 87 -25.60 -11.28 -14.89
CA GLY A 87 -27.04 -11.07 -14.76
C GLY A 87 -27.70 -12.23 -14.01
N SER A 88 -28.69 -12.88 -14.61
CA SER A 88 -29.42 -14.00 -14.01
C SER A 88 -28.76 -15.36 -14.20
N ARG A 89 -27.65 -15.44 -14.96
CA ARG A 89 -26.93 -16.69 -15.23
C ARG A 89 -25.80 -16.89 -14.22
N VAL A 90 -25.41 -18.16 -14.02
CA VAL A 90 -24.15 -18.47 -13.35
C VAL A 90 -22.99 -17.87 -14.13
N PRO A 91 -21.89 -17.46 -13.46
CA PRO A 91 -20.69 -17.01 -14.13
C PRO A 91 -20.20 -18.01 -15.19
N ASP A 92 -19.74 -17.50 -16.33
CA ASP A 92 -19.19 -18.27 -17.46
C ASP A 92 -18.21 -19.38 -17.04
N PHE A 93 -17.23 -19.08 -16.19
CA PHE A 93 -16.23 -20.04 -15.74
C PHE A 93 -16.80 -21.17 -14.86
N MET A 94 -17.91 -20.91 -14.17
CA MET A 94 -18.62 -21.92 -13.38
C MET A 94 -19.39 -22.86 -14.31
N ASP A 95 -20.05 -22.29 -15.32
CA ASP A 95 -20.80 -23.04 -16.33
C ASP A 95 -19.86 -23.97 -17.12
N TRP A 96 -18.68 -23.48 -17.53
CA TRP A 96 -17.64 -24.30 -18.17
C TRP A 96 -17.13 -25.47 -17.31
N MET A 97 -17.27 -25.36 -15.98
CA MET A 97 -16.92 -26.40 -15.02
C MET A 97 -18.11 -27.27 -14.59
N GLY A 98 -19.27 -27.12 -15.26
CA GLY A 98 -20.46 -27.94 -15.01
C GLY A 98 -21.31 -27.51 -13.81
N LEU A 99 -21.06 -26.33 -13.23
CA LEU A 99 -21.88 -25.77 -12.15
C LEU A 99 -23.10 -25.06 -12.73
N THR A 100 -24.27 -25.68 -12.60
CA THR A 100 -25.55 -25.11 -13.09
C THR A 100 -26.28 -24.23 -12.07
N LYS A 101 -25.91 -24.32 -10.79
CA LYS A 101 -26.47 -23.52 -9.69
C LYS A 101 -25.38 -22.71 -9.01
N LEU A 102 -25.72 -21.46 -8.67
CA LEU A 102 -24.79 -20.59 -7.94
C LEU A 102 -24.56 -21.16 -6.53
N PRO A 103 -23.30 -21.33 -6.09
CA PRO A 103 -22.99 -21.78 -4.75
C PRO A 103 -23.51 -20.81 -3.69
N TRP A 104 -23.96 -21.34 -2.54
CA TRP A 104 -24.56 -20.55 -1.46
C TRP A 104 -23.65 -19.42 -0.95
N PHE A 105 -22.32 -19.64 -0.94
CA PHE A 105 -21.36 -18.64 -0.46
C PHE A 105 -21.08 -17.52 -1.47
N TRP A 106 -21.48 -17.66 -2.74
CA TRP A 106 -21.39 -16.61 -3.76
C TRP A 106 -22.59 -15.67 -3.74
N GLU A 107 -23.76 -16.16 -3.32
CA GLU A 107 -25.01 -15.40 -3.37
C GLU A 107 -24.96 -14.06 -2.61
N PRO A 108 -24.38 -13.97 -1.40
CA PRO A 108 -24.25 -12.69 -0.69
C PRO A 108 -23.46 -11.61 -1.45
N PHE A 109 -22.55 -11.99 -2.34
CA PHE A 109 -21.74 -11.06 -3.15
C PHE A 109 -22.54 -10.37 -4.26
N LYS A 110 -23.82 -10.71 -4.46
CA LYS A 110 -24.74 -9.90 -5.29
C LYS A 110 -24.83 -8.45 -4.76
N SER A 111 -24.73 -8.25 -3.44
CA SER A 111 -24.74 -6.92 -2.83
C SER A 111 -23.34 -6.29 -2.82
N PHE A 112 -23.22 -5.07 -3.34
CA PHE A 112 -21.97 -4.31 -3.31
C PHE A 112 -21.49 -4.05 -1.87
N ALA A 113 -22.41 -3.70 -0.96
CA ALA A 113 -22.05 -3.39 0.42
C ALA A 113 -21.47 -4.63 1.14
N PHE A 114 -22.03 -5.81 0.87
CA PHE A 114 -21.52 -7.06 1.40
C PHE A 114 -20.12 -7.37 0.84
N ALA A 115 -19.93 -7.23 -0.47
CA ALA A 115 -18.63 -7.43 -1.10
C ALA A 115 -17.56 -6.47 -0.59
N ALA A 116 -17.89 -5.17 -0.46
CA ALA A 116 -17.01 -4.15 0.09
C ALA A 116 -16.64 -4.44 1.55
N PHE A 117 -17.61 -4.83 2.37
CA PHE A 117 -17.37 -5.19 3.77
C PHE A 117 -16.50 -6.44 3.90
N MET A 118 -16.83 -7.51 3.17
CA MET A 118 -16.07 -8.77 3.20
C MET A 118 -14.67 -8.63 2.60
N GLY A 119 -14.48 -7.75 1.62
CA GLY A 119 -13.16 -7.45 1.06
C GLY A 119 -12.20 -6.79 2.06
N ILE A 120 -12.72 -6.21 3.15
CA ILE A 120 -11.93 -5.69 4.28
C ILE A 120 -11.88 -6.72 5.41
N LEU A 121 -13.02 -7.33 5.73
CA LEU A 121 -13.17 -8.22 6.86
C LEU A 121 -12.39 -9.51 6.68
N ILE A 122 -12.47 -10.18 5.52
CA ILE A 122 -11.79 -11.46 5.28
C ILE A 122 -10.27 -11.30 5.45
N PRO A 123 -9.59 -10.33 4.79
CA PRO A 123 -8.16 -10.14 4.98
C PRO A 123 -7.79 -9.79 6.44
N ALA A 124 -8.56 -8.91 7.08
CA ALA A 124 -8.31 -8.51 8.46
C ALA A 124 -8.48 -9.67 9.45
N CYS A 125 -9.54 -10.47 9.30
CA CYS A 125 -9.80 -11.66 10.10
C CYS A 125 -8.70 -12.72 9.91
N LEU A 126 -8.30 -12.99 8.67
CA LEU A 126 -7.20 -13.92 8.38
C LEU A 126 -5.90 -13.46 9.04
N ALA A 127 -5.60 -12.16 8.95
CA ALA A 127 -4.43 -11.57 9.62
C ALA A 127 -4.55 -11.63 11.15
N LEU A 128 -5.74 -11.45 11.74
CA LEU A 128 -5.95 -11.62 13.18
C LEU A 128 -5.73 -13.06 13.63
N VAL A 129 -6.27 -14.03 12.90
CA VAL A 129 -6.10 -15.46 13.21
C VAL A 129 -4.62 -15.84 13.15
N LEU A 130 -3.93 -15.49 12.07
CA LEU A 130 -2.50 -15.75 11.95
C LEU A 130 -1.69 -14.97 12.98
N GLY A 131 -2.01 -13.71 13.21
CA GLY A 131 -1.36 -12.87 14.20
C GLY A 131 -1.52 -13.42 15.61
N PHE A 132 -2.68 -13.99 15.93
CA PHE A 132 -2.95 -14.64 17.22
C PHE A 132 -2.01 -15.82 17.46
N PHE A 133 -1.90 -16.74 16.50
CA PHE A 133 -0.99 -17.88 16.61
C PHE A 133 0.49 -17.50 16.54
N THR A 134 0.81 -16.40 15.86
CA THR A 134 2.19 -15.96 15.66
C THR A 134 2.73 -15.14 16.83
N PHE A 135 2.10 -13.99 17.10
CA PHE A 135 2.65 -12.99 18.01
C PHE A 135 2.50 -13.41 19.47
N ARG A 136 1.45 -14.17 19.79
CA ARG A 136 1.29 -14.75 21.14
C ARG A 136 2.36 -15.80 21.45
N ASN A 137 2.77 -16.55 20.42
CA ASN A 137 3.86 -17.52 20.50
C ASN A 137 5.25 -16.88 20.27
N ARG A 138 5.33 -15.56 20.17
CA ARG A 138 6.59 -14.79 20.11
C ARG A 138 7.48 -15.16 18.91
N ILE A 139 6.86 -15.52 17.79
CA ILE A 139 7.59 -15.78 16.54
C ILE A 139 8.11 -14.44 15.99
N ARG A 140 9.42 -14.37 15.70
CA ARG A 140 10.12 -13.12 15.40
C ARG A 140 10.78 -13.09 14.03
N GLY A 141 10.91 -11.89 13.49
CA GLY A 141 11.77 -11.58 12.34
C GLY A 141 11.51 -12.49 11.15
N VAL A 142 12.56 -13.17 10.68
CA VAL A 142 12.54 -14.01 9.48
C VAL A 142 11.52 -15.15 9.58
N TYR A 143 11.28 -15.70 10.78
CA TYR A 143 10.30 -16.78 10.95
C TYR A 143 8.87 -16.33 10.63
N PHE A 144 8.50 -15.10 10.98
CA PHE A 144 7.21 -14.55 10.58
C PHE A 144 7.12 -14.36 9.07
N THR A 145 8.19 -13.88 8.46
CA THR A 145 8.28 -13.76 7.00
C THR A 145 8.03 -15.11 6.32
N ILE A 146 8.72 -16.17 6.77
CA ILE A 146 8.55 -17.55 6.27
C ILE A 146 7.11 -18.03 6.47
N LEU A 147 6.51 -17.79 7.64
CA LEU A 147 5.13 -18.16 7.92
C LEU A 147 4.14 -17.46 6.96
N THR A 148 4.34 -16.17 6.67
CA THR A 148 3.50 -15.45 5.72
C THR A 148 3.70 -15.93 4.27
N GLN A 149 4.88 -16.43 3.90
CA GLN A 149 5.09 -17.08 2.61
C GLN A 149 4.40 -18.45 2.54
N ALA A 150 4.41 -19.23 3.62
CA ALA A 150 3.66 -20.47 3.69
C ALA A 150 2.15 -20.23 3.49
N LEU A 151 1.60 -19.17 4.10
CA LEU A 151 0.22 -18.75 3.85
C LEU A 151 -0.05 -18.47 2.36
N VAL A 152 0.88 -17.79 1.68
CA VAL A 152 0.76 -17.53 0.24
C VAL A 152 0.66 -18.82 -0.54
N ILE A 153 1.55 -19.79 -0.29
CA ILE A 153 1.56 -21.08 -0.99
C ILE A 153 0.25 -21.84 -0.75
N ILE A 154 -0.24 -21.88 0.49
CA ILE A 154 -1.51 -22.52 0.84
C ILE A 154 -2.67 -21.86 0.10
N THR A 155 -2.75 -20.52 0.14
CA THR A 155 -3.86 -19.77 -0.45
C THR A 155 -3.87 -19.89 -1.98
N VAL A 156 -2.71 -19.71 -2.63
CA VAL A 156 -2.59 -19.85 -4.08
C VAL A 156 -2.95 -21.26 -4.51
N THR A 157 -2.43 -22.29 -3.83
CA THR A 157 -2.76 -23.70 -4.14
C THR A 157 -4.25 -23.97 -3.99
N LEU A 158 -4.89 -23.47 -2.93
CA LEU A 158 -6.34 -23.61 -2.74
C LEU A 158 -7.14 -22.94 -3.86
N PHE A 159 -6.78 -21.71 -4.22
CA PHE A 159 -7.49 -20.97 -5.26
C PHE A 159 -7.29 -21.60 -6.64
N VAL A 160 -6.09 -22.09 -6.95
CA VAL A 160 -5.82 -22.80 -8.21
C VAL A 160 -6.57 -24.13 -8.25
N GLY A 161 -6.56 -24.90 -7.15
CA GLY A 161 -7.23 -26.20 -7.07
C GLY A 161 -8.76 -26.11 -7.11
N GLN A 162 -9.35 -25.02 -6.63
CA GLN A 162 -10.81 -24.79 -6.62
C GLN A 162 -11.29 -24.00 -7.84
N GLN A 163 -10.83 -24.37 -9.04
CA GLN A 163 -11.08 -23.61 -10.27
C GLN A 163 -12.56 -23.37 -10.57
N ALA A 164 -13.43 -24.34 -10.24
CA ALA A 164 -14.88 -24.22 -10.39
C ALA A 164 -15.47 -23.06 -9.58
N TYR A 165 -14.82 -22.62 -8.50
CA TYR A 165 -15.31 -21.57 -7.61
C TYR A 165 -14.51 -20.27 -7.65
N THR A 166 -13.29 -20.29 -8.17
CA THR A 166 -12.37 -19.13 -8.13
C THR A 166 -11.92 -18.70 -9.52
N GLY A 167 -12.19 -19.49 -10.57
CA GLY A 167 -11.59 -19.31 -11.89
C GLY A 167 -10.16 -19.87 -12.00
N GLY A 168 -9.61 -20.42 -10.92
CA GLY A 168 -8.32 -21.14 -10.94
C GLY A 168 -7.18 -20.28 -11.47
N THR A 169 -6.33 -20.85 -12.32
CA THR A 169 -5.19 -20.14 -12.93
C THR A 169 -5.61 -18.95 -13.79
N ASN A 170 -6.79 -19.02 -14.42
CA ASN A 170 -7.32 -17.94 -15.26
C ASN A 170 -7.81 -16.74 -14.43
N GLY A 171 -8.25 -17.01 -13.19
CA GLY A 171 -8.84 -16.00 -12.32
C GLY A 171 -10.20 -15.51 -12.80
N LEU A 172 -10.61 -14.34 -12.31
CA LEU A 172 -11.88 -13.69 -12.62
C LEU A 172 -11.66 -12.50 -13.55
N THR A 173 -12.39 -12.50 -14.66
CA THR A 173 -12.31 -11.51 -15.74
C THR A 173 -13.68 -11.19 -16.32
N GLY A 174 -13.73 -10.29 -17.32
CA GLY A 174 -14.93 -10.03 -18.10
C GLY A 174 -15.95 -9.18 -17.37
N PHE A 175 -15.47 -8.27 -16.50
CA PHE A 175 -16.33 -7.31 -15.81
C PHE A 175 -16.83 -6.27 -16.80
N THR A 176 -18.14 -6.17 -17.00
CA THR A 176 -18.74 -5.27 -17.99
C THR A 176 -19.47 -4.10 -17.35
N LYS A 177 -20.10 -4.31 -16.18
CA LYS A 177 -20.96 -3.32 -15.55
C LYS A 177 -20.63 -3.13 -14.07
N MET A 178 -20.79 -1.89 -13.60
CA MET A 178 -20.77 -1.53 -12.19
C MET A 178 -21.82 -0.42 -11.96
N PHE A 179 -22.73 -0.62 -10.99
CA PHE A 179 -23.81 0.33 -10.69
C PHE A 179 -24.64 0.76 -11.92
N GLY A 180 -24.84 -0.13 -12.88
CA GLY A 180 -25.58 0.16 -14.13
C GLY A 180 -24.75 0.86 -15.22
N TYR A 181 -23.55 1.37 -14.90
CA TYR A 181 -22.63 1.94 -15.88
C TYR A 181 -21.71 0.86 -16.46
N SER A 182 -21.35 1.01 -17.74
CA SER A 182 -20.30 0.20 -18.35
C SER A 182 -18.96 0.59 -17.75
N LEU A 183 -18.19 -0.37 -17.24
CA LEU A 183 -16.83 -0.15 -16.72
C LEU A 183 -15.87 0.42 -17.79
N LYS A 184 -16.23 0.27 -19.07
CA LYS A 184 -15.46 0.82 -20.19
C LYS A 184 -15.77 2.30 -20.47
N SER A 185 -16.86 2.83 -19.93
CA SER A 185 -17.22 4.25 -20.11
C SER A 185 -16.25 5.17 -19.38
N ASP A 186 -15.95 6.31 -19.98
CA ASP A 186 -14.99 7.26 -19.42
C ASP A 186 -15.47 7.83 -18.09
N THR A 187 -16.78 8.07 -17.97
CA THR A 187 -17.41 8.47 -16.71
C THR A 187 -17.17 7.45 -15.60
N ALA A 188 -17.33 6.14 -15.87
CA ALA A 188 -17.09 5.11 -14.87
C ALA A 188 -15.60 5.07 -14.46
N LYS A 189 -14.67 5.16 -15.42
CA LYS A 189 -13.23 5.21 -15.12
C LYS A 189 -12.89 6.41 -14.23
N THR A 190 -13.43 7.59 -14.53
CA THR A 190 -13.22 8.79 -13.70
C THR A 190 -13.82 8.63 -12.31
N MET A 191 -15.03 8.07 -12.18
CA MET A 191 -15.66 7.82 -10.87
C MET A 191 -14.85 6.86 -10.01
N VAL A 192 -14.41 5.73 -10.57
CA VAL A 192 -13.58 4.74 -9.86
C VAL A 192 -12.22 5.35 -9.48
N TYR A 193 -11.62 6.15 -10.36
CA TYR A 193 -10.39 6.88 -10.08
C TYR A 193 -10.57 7.83 -8.89
N LEU A 194 -11.60 8.68 -8.90
CA LEU A 194 -11.89 9.62 -7.82
C LEU A 194 -12.17 8.90 -6.49
N ALA A 195 -12.90 7.78 -6.53
CA ALA A 195 -13.10 6.94 -5.36
C ALA A 195 -11.76 6.41 -4.81
N THR A 196 -10.83 6.01 -5.69
CA THR A 196 -9.49 5.55 -5.31
C THR A 196 -8.67 6.66 -4.63
N VAL A 197 -8.74 7.89 -5.14
CA VAL A 197 -8.11 9.07 -4.52
C VAL A 197 -8.67 9.31 -3.12
N VAL A 198 -10.00 9.29 -2.96
CA VAL A 198 -10.65 9.48 -1.65
C VAL A 198 -10.21 8.39 -0.67
N VAL A 199 -10.23 7.12 -1.09
CA VAL A 199 -9.83 6.01 -0.23
C VAL A 199 -8.35 6.09 0.14
N LEU A 200 -7.46 6.50 -0.77
CA LEU A 200 -6.05 6.73 -0.45
C LEU A 200 -5.89 7.82 0.62
N ILE A 201 -6.61 8.94 0.50
CA ILE A 201 -6.57 10.02 1.49
C ILE A 201 -7.05 9.51 2.84
N VAL A 202 -8.17 8.78 2.88
CA VAL A 202 -8.71 8.18 4.12
C VAL A 202 -7.72 7.19 4.73
N ALA A 203 -7.13 6.29 3.94
CA ALA A 203 -6.12 5.34 4.39
C ALA A 203 -4.87 6.04 4.94
N PHE A 204 -4.41 7.10 4.27
CA PHE A 204 -3.28 7.91 4.73
C PHE A 204 -3.60 8.62 6.06
N LEU A 205 -4.78 9.21 6.19
CA LEU A 205 -5.22 9.87 7.42
C LEU A 205 -5.37 8.87 8.58
N LEU A 206 -5.93 7.68 8.32
CA LEU A 206 -6.03 6.59 9.27
C LEU A 206 -4.64 6.16 9.76
N CYS A 207 -3.72 5.83 8.85
CA CYS A 207 -2.35 5.46 9.23
C CYS A 207 -1.65 6.60 9.99
N ARG A 208 -1.85 7.85 9.57
CA ARG A 208 -1.27 9.02 10.25
C ARG A 208 -1.83 9.20 11.66
N TYR A 209 -3.12 8.98 11.86
CA TYR A 209 -3.77 9.01 13.16
C TYR A 209 -3.20 7.93 14.08
N LEU A 210 -3.15 6.67 13.61
CA LEU A 210 -2.61 5.54 14.36
C LEU A 210 -1.14 5.77 14.76
N VAL A 211 -0.30 6.20 13.82
CA VAL A 211 1.14 6.43 14.04
C VAL A 211 1.41 7.58 15.02
N LYS A 212 0.58 8.63 15.03
CA LYS A 212 0.75 9.79 15.95
C LYS A 212 0.15 9.56 17.32
N SER A 213 -0.80 8.63 17.44
CA SER A 213 -1.45 8.29 18.70
C SER A 213 -0.49 7.56 19.67
N ARG A 214 -0.95 7.26 20.89
CA ARG A 214 -0.21 6.44 21.86
C ARG A 214 0.12 5.07 21.29
N PHE A 215 -0.78 4.49 20.48
CA PHE A 215 -0.58 3.21 19.80
C PHE A 215 0.69 3.23 18.94
N GLY A 216 0.86 4.24 18.09
CA GLY A 216 2.04 4.37 17.23
C GLY A 216 3.36 4.56 17.99
N LYS A 217 3.34 5.20 19.16
CA LYS A 217 4.53 5.30 20.04
C LYS A 217 4.92 3.92 20.58
N VAL A 218 3.95 3.12 21.00
CA VAL A 218 4.20 1.74 21.46
C VAL A 218 4.71 0.88 20.31
N LEU A 219 4.16 0.99 19.09
CA LEU A 219 4.68 0.26 17.93
C LEU A 219 6.16 0.53 17.66
N ARG A 220 6.58 1.80 17.73
CA ARG A 220 7.99 2.17 17.57
C ARG A 220 8.85 1.61 18.70
N ALA A 221 8.36 1.63 19.94
CA ALA A 221 9.06 1.02 21.06
C ALA A 221 9.21 -0.51 20.88
N ILE A 222 8.17 -1.20 20.38
CA ILE A 222 8.22 -2.63 20.04
C ILE A 222 9.29 -2.88 18.97
N ARG A 223 9.35 -2.03 17.93
CA ARG A 223 10.36 -2.11 16.87
C ARG A 223 11.78 -1.96 17.40
N ASP A 224 12.01 -1.01 18.31
CA ASP A 224 13.33 -0.73 18.87
C ASP A 224 13.73 -1.76 19.96
N GLY A 225 12.75 -2.40 20.59
CA GLY A 225 13.00 -3.46 21.58
C GLY A 225 11.71 -4.02 22.21
N GLU A 226 11.18 -5.09 21.62
CA GLU A 226 9.99 -5.80 22.11
C GLU A 226 10.11 -6.21 23.59
N ASN A 227 11.24 -6.80 23.98
CA ASN A 227 11.48 -7.21 25.37
C ASN A 227 11.45 -6.02 26.34
N ARG A 228 12.03 -4.88 25.96
CA ARG A 228 12.02 -3.65 26.78
C ARG A 228 10.61 -3.10 26.94
N THR A 229 9.83 -3.15 25.86
CA THR A 229 8.43 -2.68 25.87
C THR A 229 7.56 -3.52 26.81
N ARG A 230 7.86 -4.83 26.91
CA ARG A 230 7.20 -5.73 27.87
C ARG A 230 7.58 -5.45 29.32
N PHE A 231 8.84 -5.13 29.61
CA PHE A 231 9.24 -4.71 30.96
C PHE A 231 8.54 -3.43 31.42
N LEU A 232 8.11 -2.59 30.47
CA LEU A 232 7.31 -1.39 30.74
C LEU A 232 5.81 -1.71 30.93
N GLY A 233 5.40 -2.99 30.94
CA GLY A 233 4.04 -3.43 31.21
C GLY A 233 3.10 -3.48 29.99
N TYR A 234 3.60 -3.21 28.78
CA TYR A 234 2.80 -3.37 27.56
C TYR A 234 2.81 -4.83 27.10
N ASP A 235 1.73 -5.27 26.44
CA ASP A 235 1.69 -6.55 25.72
C ASP A 235 1.95 -6.34 24.22
N PRO A 236 3.18 -6.58 23.69
CA PRO A 236 3.49 -6.32 22.29
C PRO A 236 2.62 -7.08 21.31
N ALA A 237 2.20 -8.30 21.69
CA ALA A 237 1.45 -9.19 20.80
C ALA A 237 0.13 -8.56 20.36
N SER A 238 -0.63 -7.97 21.29
CA SER A 238 -1.89 -7.26 21.00
C SER A 238 -1.69 -6.11 20.01
N TYR A 239 -0.64 -5.31 20.18
CA TYR A 239 -0.36 -4.18 19.28
C TYR A 239 0.08 -4.65 17.88
N GLN A 240 0.90 -5.69 17.80
CA GLN A 240 1.34 -6.28 16.53
C GLN A 240 0.18 -6.94 15.79
N MET A 241 -0.71 -7.66 16.50
CA MET A 241 -1.94 -8.23 15.94
C MET A 241 -2.84 -7.16 15.33
N THR A 242 -3.12 -6.08 16.07
CA THR A 242 -3.96 -4.99 15.55
C THR A 242 -3.31 -4.30 14.36
N ALA A 243 -2.01 -4.01 14.42
CA ALA A 243 -1.28 -3.41 13.30
C ALA A 243 -1.33 -4.31 12.04
N PHE A 244 -1.19 -5.63 12.22
CA PHE A 244 -1.25 -6.59 11.14
C PHE A 244 -2.65 -6.69 10.52
N ALA A 245 -3.70 -6.70 11.34
CA ALA A 245 -5.08 -6.70 10.89
C ALA A 245 -5.44 -5.45 10.08
N VAL A 246 -5.04 -4.26 10.56
CA VAL A 246 -5.24 -3.00 9.84
C VAL A 246 -4.46 -2.99 8.52
N SER A 247 -3.21 -3.48 8.53
CA SER A 247 -2.40 -3.60 7.33
C SER A 247 -3.04 -4.51 6.28
N ALA A 248 -3.54 -5.68 6.69
CA ALA A 248 -4.23 -6.62 5.82
C ALA A 248 -5.55 -6.07 5.30
N GLY A 249 -6.33 -5.38 6.14
CA GLY A 249 -7.55 -4.69 5.71
C GLY A 249 -7.28 -3.64 4.64
N LEU A 250 -6.23 -2.81 4.82
CA LEU A 250 -5.81 -1.82 3.82
C LEU A 250 -5.35 -2.49 2.52
N ALA A 251 -4.63 -3.61 2.59
CA ALA A 251 -4.27 -4.38 1.41
C ALA A 251 -5.51 -4.93 0.69
N GLY A 252 -6.52 -5.42 1.43
CA GLY A 252 -7.80 -5.84 0.87
C GLY A 252 -8.54 -4.72 0.14
N ILE A 253 -8.62 -3.54 0.75
CA ILE A 253 -9.19 -2.34 0.12
C ILE A 253 -8.48 -2.00 -1.18
N ALA A 254 -7.14 -2.02 -1.17
CA ALA A 254 -6.36 -1.79 -2.36
C ALA A 254 -6.64 -2.82 -3.47
N GLY A 255 -6.82 -4.09 -3.11
CA GLY A 255 -7.20 -5.15 -4.02
C GLY A 255 -8.56 -4.91 -4.68
N MET A 256 -9.57 -4.53 -3.88
CA MET A 256 -10.91 -4.18 -4.40
C MET A 256 -10.83 -3.08 -5.46
N LEU A 257 -10.08 -2.01 -5.16
CA LEU A 257 -9.89 -0.89 -6.09
C LEU A 257 -9.07 -1.28 -7.31
N PHE A 258 -8.05 -2.11 -7.14
CA PHE A 258 -7.21 -2.57 -8.24
C PHE A 258 -8.00 -3.31 -9.31
N VAL A 259 -8.91 -4.21 -8.90
CA VAL A 259 -9.73 -4.98 -9.84
C VAL A 259 -10.62 -4.10 -10.70
N LEU A 260 -11.13 -3.00 -10.13
CA LEU A 260 -11.96 -2.04 -10.86
C LEU A 260 -11.19 -1.31 -11.96
N HIS A 261 -9.88 -1.09 -11.77
CA HIS A 261 -9.02 -0.46 -12.77
C HIS A 261 -8.48 -1.44 -13.80
N VAL A 262 -7.98 -2.58 -13.35
CA VAL A 262 -7.23 -3.53 -14.18
C VAL A 262 -8.15 -4.54 -14.88
N GLY A 263 -9.34 -4.80 -14.33
CA GLY A 263 -10.35 -5.65 -14.97
C GLY A 263 -10.10 -7.16 -14.85
N ILE A 264 -9.12 -7.57 -14.04
CA ILE A 264 -8.78 -8.98 -13.80
C ILE A 264 -8.19 -9.16 -12.40
N ILE A 265 -8.46 -10.32 -11.79
CA ILE A 265 -7.70 -10.85 -10.66
C ILE A 265 -7.45 -12.35 -10.83
N SER A 266 -6.22 -12.80 -10.58
CA SER A 266 -5.83 -14.22 -10.64
C SER A 266 -5.02 -14.60 -9.38
N PRO A 267 -4.91 -15.91 -9.05
CA PRO A 267 -4.13 -16.35 -7.89
C PRO A 267 -2.64 -15.99 -7.99
N THR A 268 -2.09 -15.84 -9.20
CA THR A 268 -0.71 -15.41 -9.42
C THR A 268 -0.42 -14.02 -8.84
N MET A 269 -1.42 -13.16 -8.71
CA MET A 269 -1.30 -11.85 -8.06
C MET A 269 -1.17 -11.93 -6.54
N MET A 270 -1.54 -13.06 -5.92
CA MET A 270 -1.36 -13.32 -4.49
C MET A 270 0.02 -13.87 -4.15
N ALA A 271 0.80 -14.25 -5.17
CA ALA A 271 2.02 -15.00 -5.01
C ALA A 271 3.13 -14.21 -4.27
N ILE A 272 4.22 -14.92 -4.00
CA ILE A 272 5.36 -14.38 -3.26
C ILE A 272 6.01 -13.24 -4.06
N VAL A 273 6.12 -13.38 -5.38
CA VAL A 273 6.77 -12.37 -6.24
C VAL A 273 6.06 -11.00 -6.14
N PRO A 274 4.74 -10.87 -6.39
CA PRO A 274 4.02 -9.62 -6.12
C PRO A 274 4.15 -9.12 -4.68
N SER A 275 4.19 -10.02 -3.69
CA SER A 275 4.36 -9.64 -2.29
C SER A 275 5.75 -9.02 -2.02
N ILE A 276 6.80 -9.53 -2.68
CA ILE A 276 8.13 -8.91 -2.66
C ILE A 276 8.05 -7.53 -3.31
N GLU A 277 7.41 -7.40 -4.47
CA GLU A 277 7.23 -6.09 -5.12
C GLU A 277 6.57 -5.07 -4.20
N MET A 278 5.54 -5.46 -3.43
CA MET A 278 4.89 -4.59 -2.43
C MET A 278 5.87 -4.11 -1.36
N VAL A 279 6.79 -4.97 -0.90
CA VAL A 279 7.87 -4.58 0.02
C VAL A 279 8.83 -3.60 -0.64
N LEU A 280 9.12 -3.76 -1.94
CA LEU A 280 9.97 -2.82 -2.68
C LEU A 280 9.37 -1.42 -2.69
N LEU A 281 8.05 -1.29 -2.87
CA LEU A 281 7.36 0.01 -2.85
C LEU A 281 7.71 0.79 -1.57
N VAL A 282 7.66 0.11 -0.42
CA VAL A 282 7.94 0.71 0.89
C VAL A 282 9.44 0.93 1.11
N ALA A 283 10.28 -0.03 0.69
CA ALA A 283 11.73 0.06 0.84
C ALA A 283 12.31 1.27 0.08
N ILE A 284 11.88 1.45 -1.18
CA ILE A 284 12.29 2.58 -2.05
C ILE A 284 11.80 3.91 -1.47
N GLY A 285 10.53 3.95 -1.04
CA GLY A 285 9.95 5.12 -0.41
C GLY A 285 10.66 5.55 0.88
N GLY A 286 11.08 4.57 1.66
CA GLY A 286 11.70 4.74 2.98
C GLY A 286 10.78 4.26 4.08
N ARG A 287 11.12 3.11 4.68
CA ARG A 287 10.35 2.49 5.77
C ARG A 287 10.21 3.40 7.00
N GLY A 288 9.06 3.38 7.64
CA GLY A 288 8.69 4.23 8.76
C GLY A 288 8.29 5.65 8.35
N THR A 289 7.99 5.87 7.07
CA THR A 289 7.52 7.15 6.54
C THR A 289 6.32 6.96 5.63
N LEU A 290 5.12 7.33 6.12
CA LEU A 290 3.87 7.18 5.34
C LEU A 290 3.92 7.90 3.99
N VAL A 291 4.51 9.10 3.94
CA VAL A 291 4.67 9.85 2.68
C VAL A 291 5.67 9.16 1.75
N GLY A 292 6.74 8.59 2.31
CA GLY A 292 7.71 7.80 1.55
C GLY A 292 7.05 6.59 0.92
N ALA A 293 6.24 5.84 1.66
CA ALA A 293 5.52 4.68 1.14
C ALA A 293 4.64 5.03 -0.09
N VAL A 294 3.93 6.15 -0.06
CA VAL A 294 3.12 6.63 -1.20
C VAL A 294 4.01 7.00 -2.40
N ILE A 295 5.08 7.77 -2.17
CA ILE A 295 6.00 8.17 -3.23
C ILE A 295 6.70 6.95 -3.85
N GLY A 296 7.16 6.02 -3.02
CA GLY A 296 7.80 4.79 -3.44
C GLY A 296 6.87 3.92 -4.27
N ALA A 297 5.58 3.82 -3.89
CA ALA A 297 4.59 3.11 -4.66
C ALA A 297 4.37 3.71 -6.05
N VAL A 298 4.27 5.04 -6.15
CA VAL A 298 4.09 5.74 -7.44
C VAL A 298 5.32 5.55 -8.34
N ILE A 299 6.51 5.82 -7.81
CA ILE A 299 7.77 5.71 -8.57
C ILE A 299 7.99 4.27 -9.05
N MET A 300 7.83 3.30 -8.15
CA MET A 300 8.12 1.90 -8.47
C MET A 300 7.09 1.30 -9.42
N THR A 301 5.81 1.64 -9.27
CA THR A 301 4.76 1.17 -10.19
C THR A 301 4.96 1.76 -11.59
N GLN A 302 5.33 3.05 -11.69
CA GLN A 302 5.67 3.68 -12.96
C GLN A 302 6.93 3.04 -13.56
N ALA A 303 8.00 2.91 -12.79
CA ALA A 303 9.25 2.29 -13.23
C ALA A 303 9.00 0.87 -13.74
N LYS A 304 8.21 0.06 -13.03
CA LYS A 304 7.80 -1.27 -13.49
C LYS A 304 7.07 -1.18 -14.83
N SER A 305 6.10 -0.27 -14.98
CA SER A 305 5.33 -0.12 -16.23
C SER A 305 6.22 0.22 -17.42
N GLU A 306 7.17 1.14 -17.25
CA GLU A 306 8.09 1.57 -18.31
C GLU A 306 9.13 0.48 -18.61
N LEU A 307 9.76 -0.10 -17.58
CA LEU A 307 10.80 -1.13 -17.75
C LEU A 307 10.22 -2.39 -18.38
N SER A 308 9.02 -2.82 -17.99
CA SER A 308 8.35 -3.96 -18.62
C SER A 308 7.94 -3.69 -20.06
N ALA A 309 7.70 -2.42 -20.44
CA ALA A 309 7.37 -2.06 -21.82
C ALA A 309 8.61 -1.97 -22.71
N SER A 310 9.71 -1.39 -22.20
CA SER A 310 10.95 -1.20 -22.97
C SER A 310 11.87 -2.42 -22.99
N TYR A 311 11.91 -3.21 -21.91
CA TYR A 311 12.82 -4.35 -21.75
C TYR A 311 12.10 -5.60 -21.19
N PRO A 312 11.17 -6.23 -21.95
CA PRO A 312 10.34 -7.34 -21.45
C PRO A 312 11.11 -8.58 -20.96
N ASP A 313 12.31 -8.84 -21.50
CA ASP A 313 13.12 -9.99 -21.10
C ASP A 313 13.95 -9.73 -19.84
N PHE A 314 14.32 -8.46 -19.60
CA PHE A 314 15.27 -8.08 -18.55
C PHE A 314 14.66 -7.29 -17.39
N TRP A 315 13.41 -6.85 -17.47
CA TRP A 315 12.82 -5.96 -16.46
C TRP A 315 12.87 -6.54 -15.04
N LEU A 316 12.72 -7.87 -14.87
CA LEU A 316 12.84 -8.51 -13.54
C LEU A 316 14.26 -8.40 -12.97
N PHE A 317 15.29 -8.56 -13.81
CA PHE A 317 16.68 -8.39 -13.39
C PHE A 317 16.97 -6.93 -13.03
N LEU A 318 16.47 -5.98 -13.83
CA LEU A 318 16.57 -4.55 -13.54
C LEU A 318 15.85 -4.18 -12.24
N LEU A 319 14.67 -4.76 -12.00
CA LEU A 319 13.90 -4.57 -10.77
C LEU A 319 14.66 -5.11 -9.54
N GLY A 320 15.25 -6.29 -9.67
CA GLY A 320 16.08 -6.90 -8.63
C GLY A 320 17.36 -6.12 -8.35
N ALA A 321 18.04 -5.62 -9.39
CA ALA A 321 19.20 -4.77 -9.25
C ALA A 321 18.84 -3.44 -8.56
N LEU A 322 17.75 -2.80 -8.97
CA LEU A 322 17.24 -1.59 -8.31
C LEU A 322 16.96 -1.83 -6.82
N PHE A 323 16.38 -2.98 -6.48
CA PHE A 323 16.15 -3.35 -5.08
C PHE A 323 17.45 -3.47 -4.28
N ILE A 324 18.45 -4.18 -4.80
CA ILE A 324 19.74 -4.35 -4.14
C ILE A 324 20.39 -2.98 -3.93
N VAL A 325 20.39 -2.13 -4.97
CA VAL A 325 20.98 -0.80 -4.89
C VAL A 325 20.28 0.04 -3.81
N VAL A 326 18.96 0.08 -3.83
CA VAL A 326 18.18 0.86 -2.86
C VAL A 326 18.37 0.34 -1.43
N THR A 327 18.37 -0.97 -1.24
CA THR A 327 18.49 -1.54 0.12
C THR A 327 19.88 -1.42 0.71
N VAL A 328 20.93 -1.57 -0.12
CA VAL A 328 22.33 -1.49 0.31
C VAL A 328 22.78 -0.04 0.48
N PHE A 329 22.48 0.83 -0.49
CA PHE A 329 23.02 2.20 -0.51
C PHE A 329 22.05 3.25 0.05
N LEU A 330 20.74 2.97 0.09
CA LEU A 330 19.69 3.90 0.55
C LEU A 330 18.82 3.26 1.64
N PRO A 331 19.37 2.89 2.82
CA PRO A 331 18.62 2.20 3.89
C PRO A 331 17.46 3.03 4.49
N GLY A 332 17.44 4.34 4.25
CA GLY A 332 16.34 5.25 4.59
C GLY A 332 15.37 5.55 3.44
N GLY A 333 15.56 4.92 2.28
CA GLY A 333 14.85 5.21 1.03
C GLY A 333 15.05 6.66 0.53
N ILE A 334 14.22 7.05 -0.43
CA ILE A 334 14.24 8.39 -1.04
C ILE A 334 14.01 9.48 0.02
N VAL A 335 13.07 9.27 0.96
CA VAL A 335 12.79 10.25 2.01
C VAL A 335 13.98 10.44 2.95
N GLY A 336 14.73 9.37 3.24
CA GLY A 336 15.97 9.44 4.02
C GLY A 336 17.04 10.30 3.34
N LEU A 337 17.25 10.09 2.03
CA LEU A 337 18.21 10.86 1.24
C LEU A 337 17.86 12.36 1.22
N VAL A 338 16.60 12.70 0.95
CA VAL A 338 16.13 14.09 0.94
C VAL A 338 16.35 14.75 2.32
N ARG A 339 16.13 14.01 3.41
CA ARG A 339 16.36 14.53 4.77
C ARG A 339 17.84 14.79 5.04
N GLN A 340 18.73 13.89 4.63
CA GLN A 340 20.18 14.06 4.78
C GLN A 340 20.70 15.25 3.97
N LEU A 341 20.31 15.36 2.69
CA LEU A 341 20.67 16.49 1.83
C LEU A 341 20.22 17.82 2.42
N ARG A 342 18.97 17.88 2.91
CA ARG A 342 18.45 19.08 3.58
C ARG A 342 19.25 19.45 4.84
N GLN A 343 19.66 18.47 5.64
CA GLN A 343 20.47 18.72 6.84
C GLN A 343 21.87 19.23 6.49
N THR A 344 22.49 18.71 5.44
CA THR A 344 23.80 19.18 4.94
C THR A 344 23.72 20.61 4.41
N ILE A 345 22.66 20.96 3.67
CA ILE A 345 22.46 22.32 3.15
C ILE A 345 22.24 23.32 4.29
N ILE A 346 21.44 22.96 5.30
CA ILE A 346 21.21 23.82 6.48
C ILE A 346 22.52 24.00 7.26
N ARG A 347 23.30 22.94 7.48
CA ARG A 347 24.62 23.03 8.14
C ARG A 347 25.59 23.93 7.37
N ARG A 348 25.61 23.86 6.04
CA ARG A 348 26.45 24.74 5.21
C ARG A 348 26.02 26.21 5.27
N ARG A 349 24.71 26.50 5.34
CA ARG A 349 24.23 27.88 5.52
C ARG A 349 24.57 28.46 6.89
N SER A 350 24.37 27.69 7.96
CA SER A 350 24.74 28.13 9.32
C SER A 350 26.26 28.28 9.50
N ALA A 351 27.08 27.46 8.83
CA ALA A 351 28.54 27.65 8.81
C ALA A 351 28.98 28.91 8.06
N ASN A 352 28.23 29.34 7.03
CA ASN A 352 28.50 30.60 6.32
C ASN A 352 28.06 31.84 7.11
N GLU A 353 26.99 31.76 7.91
CA GLU A 353 26.56 32.87 8.78
C GLU A 353 27.52 33.14 9.95
N ILE A 354 28.18 32.10 10.48
CA ILE A 354 29.19 32.26 11.55
C ILE A 354 30.47 32.95 11.02
N ASN A 355 30.79 32.81 9.74
CA ASN A 355 31.97 33.44 9.13
C ASN A 355 31.80 34.93 8.78
N LEU A 356 30.59 35.49 8.76
CA LEU A 356 30.41 36.93 8.54
C LEU A 356 30.62 37.76 9.82
N ASN A 357 30.36 37.19 11.00
CA ASN A 357 30.53 37.89 12.28
C ASN A 357 31.97 37.87 12.80
N THR A 358 32.85 37.06 12.22
CA THR A 358 34.28 36.99 12.57
C THR A 358 35.16 37.89 11.68
N VAL A 359 34.58 38.55 10.66
CA VAL A 359 35.33 39.35 9.67
C VAL A 359 35.15 40.86 9.87
N VAL A 360 34.28 41.31 10.78
CA VAL A 360 34.25 42.71 11.23
C VAL A 360 34.89 42.77 12.62
N PRO A 361 36.17 43.18 12.74
CA PRO A 361 36.68 43.57 14.04
C PRO A 361 35.86 44.79 14.48
N GLU A 362 35.27 44.73 15.67
CA GLU A 362 34.87 45.95 16.38
C GLU A 362 36.11 46.82 16.48
N SER A 363 36.15 47.89 15.68
CA SER A 363 37.16 48.92 15.83
C SER A 363 36.94 49.53 17.21
N ASN A 364 37.84 49.21 18.14
CA ASN A 364 38.02 49.95 19.38
C ASN A 364 38.28 51.43 19.02
N GLY A 365 37.22 52.22 18.99
CA GLY A 365 37.29 53.67 18.97
C GLY A 365 37.44 54.19 20.39
N VAL A 366 38.68 54.34 20.83
CA VAL A 366 39.04 55.30 21.88
C VAL A 366 39.05 56.68 21.23
N VAL A 367 38.11 57.56 21.62
CA VAL A 367 38.32 58.93 22.14
C VAL A 367 37.10 59.29 22.97
#